data_AF-A0A5J4QS91-F1
#
_entry.id   AF-A0A5J4QS91-F1
#
_cell.length_a   1.000
_cell.length_b   1.000
_cell.length_c   1.000
_cell.angle_alpha   90.00
_cell.angle_beta   90.00
_cell.angle_gamma   90.00
#
_symmetry.space_group_name_H-M   'P 1'
#
loop_
_entity.id
_entity.type
_entity.pdbx_description
1 polymer ?
#
loop_
_entity_poly.entity_id
_entity_poly.type
_entity_poly.pdbx_seq_one_letter_code
_entity_poly.pdbx_strand_id
1 'polypeptide(L)' 'HKDIYTYLDNDEGGQRATRLIKEICPSINDRSAQYAGYKDLNDYLRQKPKMKPEVKKKSLGFKR' A
#
# COMPACT_ATOMS: atom_id res chain seq x y z
N HIS A 1 -8.69 -12.50 16.86
CA HIS A 1 -7.25 -12.16 16.78
C HIS A 1 -7.13 -10.89 15.95
N LYS A 2 -6.36 -9.89 16.41
CA LYS A 2 -6.06 -8.68 15.62
C LYS A 2 -4.79 -8.96 14.84
N ASP A 3 -4.91 -9.29 13.56
CA ASP A 3 -3.73 -9.40 12.69
C ASP A 3 -3.19 -8.00 12.40
N ILE A 4 -1.93 -7.77 12.76
CA ILE A 4 -1.25 -6.49 12.52
C ILE A 4 -0.53 -6.59 11.20
N TYR A 5 -0.84 -5.70 10.26
CA TYR A 5 -0.22 -5.67 8.94
C TYR A 5 0.74 -4.50 8.84
N THR A 6 1.97 -4.75 8.40
CA THR A 6 2.98 -3.71 8.20
C THR A 6 3.20 -3.44 6.73
N TYR A 7 3.13 -2.16 6.35
CA TYR A 7 3.37 -1.65 5.00
C TYR A 7 4.49 -0.62 5.07
N LEU A 8 5.74 -1.10 4.98
CA LEU A 8 6.95 -0.27 5.02
C LEU A 8 7.59 -0.17 3.64
N ASP A 9 8.42 0.84 3.43
CA ASP A 9 9.15 1.03 2.18
C ASP A 9 10.12 -0.12 1.92
N ASN A 10 10.40 -0.44 0.65
CA ASN A 10 11.34 -1.51 0.29
C ASN A 10 12.81 -1.06 0.28
N ASP A 11 13.13 0.01 1.01
CA ASP A 11 14.50 0.43 1.23
C ASP A 11 15.11 -0.27 2.45
N GLU A 12 16.40 -0.01 2.69
CA GLU A 12 17.10 -0.57 3.84
C GLU A 12 16.46 -0.16 5.17
N GLY A 13 15.85 1.04 5.23
CA GLY A 13 15.17 1.55 6.41
C GLY A 13 13.92 0.74 6.75
N GLY A 14 13.06 0.51 5.76
CA GLY A 14 11.85 -0.28 5.92
C GLY A 14 12.14 -1.75 6.20
N GLN A 15 13.18 -2.34 5.61
CA GLN A 15 13.61 -3.71 5.93
C GLN A 15 14.08 -3.84 7.39
N ARG A 16 14.87 -2.87 7.88
CA ARG A 16 15.31 -2.84 9.29
C ARG A 16 14.14 -2.70 10.25
N ALA A 17 13.19 -1.81 9.93
CA ALA A 17 12.00 -1.62 10.75
C ALA A 17 11.11 -2.87 10.78
N THR A 18 10.86 -3.52 9.63
CA THR A 18 10.12 -4.79 9.58
C THR A 18 10.77 -5.87 10.44
N ARG A 19 12.11 -5.98 10.40
CA ARG A 19 12.84 -6.93 11.22
C ARG A 19 12.67 -6.66 12.71
N LEU A 20 12.83 -5.40 13.12
CA LEU A 20 12.67 -4.99 14.53
C LEU A 20 11.24 -5.24 15.02
N ILE A 21 10.23 -4.97 14.18
CA ILE A 21 8.84 -5.26 14.54
C ILE A 21 8.59 -6.76 14.64
N LYS A 22 9.15 -7.60 13.75
CA LYS A 22 9.06 -9.07 13.86
C LYS A 22 9.72 -9.60 15.12
N GLU A 23 10.82 -8.99 15.56
CA GLU A 23 11.51 -9.36 16.81
C GLU A 23 10.66 -9.02 18.06
N ILE A 24 9.93 -7.91 18.04
CA ILE A 24 9.06 -7.48 19.15
C ILE A 24 7.69 -8.20 19.11
N CYS A 25 7.16 -8.42 17.91
CA CYS A 25 5.82 -8.93 17.68
C CYS A 25 5.83 -9.93 16.50
N PRO A 26 6.07 -11.23 16.76
CA PRO A 26 6.15 -12.24 15.71
C PRO A 26 4.81 -12.51 15.01
N SER A 27 3.69 -12.02 15.56
CA SER A 27 2.37 -12.12 14.95
C SER A 27 2.11 -11.03 13.89
N ILE A 28 3.09 -10.19 13.53
CA ILE A 28 2.90 -9.23 12.45
C ILE A 28 2.99 -9.88 11.08
N ASN A 29 2.16 -9.41 10.16
CA ASN A 29 2.14 -9.86 8.79
C ASN A 29 2.80 -8.80 7.89
N ASP A 30 3.94 -9.17 7.35
CA ASP A 30 4.77 -8.30 6.52
C ASP A 30 4.23 -8.26 5.09
N ARG A 31 3.75 -7.08 4.67
CA ARG A 31 3.15 -6.89 3.35
C ARG A 31 4.12 -6.29 2.34
N SER A 32 5.35 -5.94 2.75
CA SER A 32 6.40 -5.43 1.86
C SER A 32 6.70 -6.39 0.71
N ALA A 33 6.64 -7.70 0.99
CA ALA A 33 6.78 -8.77 0.01
C ALA A 33 5.78 -8.71 -1.16
N GLN A 34 4.57 -8.17 -0.95
CA GLN A 34 3.57 -8.05 -2.03
C GLN A 34 3.95 -7.04 -3.11
N TYR A 35 4.83 -6.11 -2.77
CA TYR A 35 5.29 -5.05 -3.67
C TYR A 35 6.82 -4.96 -3.70
N ALA A 36 7.54 -6.06 -3.44
CA ALA A 36 9.00 -6.12 -3.38
C ALA A 36 9.73 -5.58 -4.63
N GLY A 37 9.07 -5.48 -5.77
CA GLY A 37 9.59 -4.87 -7.01
C GLY A 37 9.39 -3.35 -7.13
N TYR A 38 8.87 -2.69 -6.09
CA TYR A 38 8.48 -1.28 -6.08
C TYR A 38 9.09 -0.58 -4.87
N LYS A 39 9.37 0.72 -4.99
CA LYS A 39 9.95 1.51 -3.89
C LYS A 39 9.05 1.50 -2.65
N ASP A 40 7.75 1.65 -2.89
CA ASP A 40 6.74 1.76 -1.85
C ASP A 40 5.38 1.24 -2.37
N LEU A 41 4.41 1.15 -1.45
CA LEU A 41 3.06 0.71 -1.79
C LEU A 41 2.39 1.67 -2.79
N ASN A 42 2.67 2.98 -2.74
CA ASN A 42 2.05 3.92 -3.65
C ASN A 42 2.54 3.70 -5.09
N ASP A 43 3.82 3.39 -5.28
CA ASP A 43 4.38 3.09 -6.59
C ASP A 43 3.79 1.82 -7.19
N TYR A 44 3.62 0.78 -6.36
CA TYR A 44 2.87 -0.43 -6.72
C TYR A 44 1.43 -0.13 -7.15
N LEU A 45 0.71 0.68 -6.38
CA LEU A 45 -0.67 1.05 -6.67
C LEU A 45 -0.82 1.98 -7.86
N ARG A 46 0.19 2.78 -8.18
CA ARG A 46 0.21 3.67 -9.37
C ARG A 46 0.42 2.88 -10.65
N GLN A 47 1.25 1.83 -10.60
CA GLN A 47 1.51 0.98 -11.76
C GLN A 47 0.39 -0.04 -12.00
N LYS A 48 -0.36 -0.42 -10.97
CA LYS A 48 -1.64 -1.10 -11.17
C LYS A 48 -2.60 -0.16 -11.90
N PRO A 49 -3.29 -0.61 -12.96
CA PRO A 49 -4.37 0.16 -13.53
C PRO A 49 -5.38 0.36 -12.42
N LYS A 50 -5.48 1.59 -11.91
CA LYS A 50 -6.55 1.98 -11.00
C LYS A 50 -7.83 1.60 -11.74
N MET A 51 -8.56 0.59 -11.25
CA MET A 51 -9.99 0.52 -11.52
C MET A 51 -10.46 1.92 -11.17
N LYS A 52 -10.80 2.70 -12.20
CA LYS A 52 -11.23 4.07 -12.01
C LYS A 52 -12.33 3.96 -10.95
N PRO A 53 -12.21 4.63 -9.78
CA PRO A 53 -13.41 4.82 -9.00
C PRO A 53 -14.42 5.38 -10.00
N GLU A 54 -15.61 4.79 -10.06
CA GLU A 54 -16.70 5.33 -10.85
C GLU A 54 -16.98 6.71 -10.25
N VAL A 55 -16.22 7.71 -10.71
CA VAL A 55 -16.53 9.10 -10.50
C VAL A 55 -17.81 9.23 -11.31
N LYS A 56 -18.95 9.06 -10.64
CA LYS A 56 -20.25 9.46 -11.16
C LYS A 56 -20.02 10.88 -11.64
N LYS A 57 -19.89 11.02 -12.96
CA LYS A 57 -19.72 12.31 -13.61
C LYS A 57 -20.97 13.09 -13.19
N LYS A 58 -20.83 14.03 -12.26
CA LYS A 58 -21.87 15.03 -12.06
C LYS A 58 -21.96 15.72 -13.41
N SER A 59 -23.05 15.44 -14.12
CA SER A 59 -23.35 15.96 -15.44
C SER A 59 -23.14 17.47 -15.43
N LEU A 60 -22.22 17.94 -16.28
CA LEU A 60 -22.10 19.35 -16.62
C LEU A 60 -23.45 19.76 -17.24
N GLY A 61 -24.28 20.40 -16.44
CA GLY A 61 -25.52 21.00 -16.89
C GLY A 61 -25.17 22.17 -17.79
N PHE A 62 -25.20 21.96 -19.10
CA PHE A 62 -25.37 23.05 -20.06
C PHE A 62 -26.75 23.67 -19.78
N LYS A 63 -26.78 24.85 -19.15
CA LYS A 63 -27.94 25.74 -19.24
C LYS A 63 -27.73 26.69 -20.40
N ARG A 64 -28.71 26.68 -21.29
CA ARG A 64 -28.89 27.53 -22.47
C ARG A 64 -29.10 28.98 -22.06
#